data_AF-A0A2D4YWR3-F1
#
_entry.id   AF-A0A2D4YWR3-F1
#
_cell.length_a   1.000
_cell.length_b   1.000
_cell.length_c   1.000
_cell.angle_alpha   90.00
_cell.angle_beta   90.00
_cell.angle_gamma   90.00
#
_symmetry.space_group_name_H-M   'P 1'
#
loop_
_entity.id
_entity.type
_entity.pdbx_description
1 polymer ?
#
loop_
_entity_poly.entity_id
_entity_poly.type
_entity_poly.pdbx_seq_one_letter_code
_entity_poly.pdbx_strand_id
1 'polypeptide(L)'
;TWALVTQQPLGGKAQQGGQRLGEMEVWALEAYGAAYTLQELLTVKSDDMQGRNEALNAIVKGKPIPRPGTPESFKVLMRELQSLGLDIAVYTDEGKEVDLMQDVNPRRSTPSRPTYESLGVADYDED
;
A
#
# COMPACT_ATOMS: atom_id res chain seq x y z
N THR A 1 -16.81 -6.25 -1.60
CA THR A 1 -17.07 -4.94 -2.25
C THR A 1 -16.19 -3.89 -1.60
N TRP A 2 -15.62 -2.97 -2.37
CA TRP A 2 -14.74 -1.92 -1.87
C TRP A 2 -15.54 -0.63 -1.59
N ALA A 3 -15.10 0.18 -0.63
CA ALA A 3 -15.71 1.48 -0.38
C ALA A 3 -15.58 2.36 -1.62
N LEU A 4 -16.68 2.95 -2.11
CA LEU A 4 -16.70 3.72 -3.36
C LEU A 4 -15.71 4.90 -3.37
N VAL A 5 -15.38 5.43 -2.19
CA VAL A 5 -14.53 6.61 -2.02
C VAL A 5 -13.12 6.25 -1.58
N THR A 6 -12.96 5.44 -0.52
CA THR A 6 -11.64 5.11 0.03
C THR A 6 -11.03 3.83 -0.54
N GLN A 7 -11.79 3.08 -1.34
CA GLN A 7 -11.40 1.76 -1.86
C GLN A 7 -10.92 0.79 -0.77
N GLN A 8 -11.35 0.99 0.47
CA GLN A 8 -11.10 0.10 1.60
C GLN A 8 -12.00 -1.14 1.54
N PRO A 9 -11.53 -2.30 2.02
CA PRO A 9 -12.36 -3.49 2.06
C PRO A 9 -13.48 -3.30 3.08
N LEU A 10 -14.74 -3.31 2.62
CA LEU A 10 -15.90 -3.09 3.49
C LEU A 10 -16.12 -4.30 4.42
N GLY A 11 -16.43 -4.01 5.69
CA GLY A 11 -16.58 -5.02 6.75
C GLY A 11 -17.90 -5.81 6.69
N GLY A 12 -17.81 -7.10 7.04
CA GLY A 12 -18.95 -8.00 7.25
C GLY A 12 -18.56 -9.48 7.16
N LYS A 13 -18.91 -10.29 8.17
CA LYS A 13 -18.61 -11.75 8.23
C LYS A 13 -19.15 -12.53 7.01
N ALA A 14 -20.19 -12.03 6.36
CA ALA A 14 -20.81 -12.68 5.19
C ALA A 14 -20.11 -12.38 3.85
N GLN A 15 -19.20 -11.41 3.78
CA GLN A 15 -18.50 -11.03 2.54
C GLN A 15 -16.98 -11.22 2.60
N GLN A 16 -16.46 -11.96 3.60
CA GLN A 16 -15.02 -12.08 3.85
C GLN A 16 -14.35 -10.68 3.87
N GLY A 17 -15.00 -9.72 4.55
CA GLY A 17 -14.50 -8.35 4.66
C GLY A 17 -13.14 -8.29 5.35
N GLY A 18 -12.35 -7.27 5.03
CA GLY A 18 -11.03 -7.06 5.62
C GLY A 18 -11.10 -6.79 7.12
N GLN A 19 -10.03 -7.17 7.83
CA GLN A 19 -9.84 -6.81 9.24
C GLN A 19 -9.49 -5.33 9.33
N ARG A 20 -10.10 -4.61 10.26
CA ARG A 20 -9.73 -3.22 10.54
C ARG A 20 -8.37 -3.21 11.23
N LEU A 21 -7.43 -2.49 10.63
CA LEU A 21 -6.19 -2.09 11.30
C LEU A 21 -6.41 -0.71 11.96
N GLY A 22 -6.38 -0.65 13.28
CA GLY A 22 -6.59 0.56 14.07
C GLY A 22 -5.29 1.24 14.52
N GLU A 23 -5.41 2.45 15.07
CA GLU A 23 -4.27 3.25 15.55
C GLU A 23 -3.41 2.50 16.57
N MET A 24 -4.02 1.71 17.46
CA MET A 24 -3.29 0.92 18.45
C MET A 24 -2.40 -0.16 17.81
N GLU A 25 -2.85 -0.76 16.71
CA GLU A 25 -2.08 -1.78 16.00
C GLU A 25 -0.96 -1.14 15.16
N VAL A 26 -1.22 0.06 14.63
CA VAL A 26 -0.18 0.89 14.01
C VAL A 26 0.93 1.21 15.01
N TRP A 27 0.59 1.67 16.23
CA TRP A 27 1.57 1.93 17.28
C TRP A 27 2.37 0.69 17.66
N ALA A 28 1.71 -0.48 17.74
CA ALA A 28 2.40 -1.73 18.03
C ALA A 28 3.43 -2.08 16.95
N LEU A 29 3.09 -1.91 15.67
CA LEU A 29 3.99 -2.17 14.55
C LEU A 29 5.14 -1.15 14.48
N GLU A 30 4.87 0.12 14.76
CA GLU A 30 5.88 1.16 14.84
C GLU A 30 6.87 0.89 15.98
N ALA A 31 6.38 0.54 17.17
CA ALA A 31 7.22 0.21 18.32
C ALA A 31 8.11 -1.03 18.07
N TYR A 32 7.61 -1.98 17.27
CA TYR A 32 8.39 -3.15 16.85
C TYR A 32 9.43 -2.83 15.76
N GLY A 33 9.36 -1.65 15.15
CA GLY A 33 10.21 -1.30 14.01
C GLY A 33 9.82 -1.99 12.70
N ALA A 34 8.59 -2.49 12.60
CA ALA A 34 8.08 -3.22 11.43
C ALA A 34 7.65 -2.27 10.29
N ALA A 35 8.54 -1.38 9.86
CA ALA A 35 8.23 -0.32 8.90
C ALA A 35 7.71 -0.85 7.56
N TYR A 36 8.30 -1.93 7.03
CA TYR A 36 7.87 -2.54 5.77
C TYR A 36 6.49 -3.19 5.87
N THR A 37 6.21 -3.90 6.97
CA THR A 37 4.89 -4.52 7.22
C THR A 37 3.81 -3.45 7.35
N LEU A 38 4.11 -2.37 8.09
CA LEU A 38 3.19 -1.24 8.23
C LEU A 38 2.94 -0.58 6.88
N GLN A 39 3.98 -0.35 6.08
CA GLN A 39 3.86 0.22 4.74
C GLN A 39 2.95 -0.65 3.86
N GLU A 40 3.17 -1.96 3.81
CA GLU A 40 2.33 -2.88 3.03
C GLU A 40 0.87 -2.83 3.46
N LEU A 41 0.61 -2.79 4.77
CA LEU A 41 -0.74 -2.73 5.32
C LEU A 41 -1.45 -1.43 4.95
N LEU A 42 -0.75 -0.29 4.97
CA LEU A 42 -1.32 1.01 4.64
C LEU A 42 -1.46 1.27 3.13
N THR A 43 -0.75 0.50 2.29
CA THR A 43 -0.70 0.72 0.83
C THR A 43 -1.33 -0.45 0.07
N VAL A 44 -0.52 -1.43 -0.37
CA VAL A 44 -0.87 -2.55 -1.25
C VAL A 44 -2.04 -3.38 -0.71
N LYS A 45 -2.19 -3.49 0.61
CA LYS A 45 -3.25 -4.27 1.27
C LYS A 45 -4.51 -3.47 1.59
N SER A 46 -4.47 -2.13 1.51
CA SER A 46 -5.62 -1.26 1.78
C SER A 46 -6.06 -0.50 0.52
N ASP A 47 -5.34 0.57 0.16
CA ASP A 47 -5.86 1.68 -0.67
C ASP A 47 -4.92 2.05 -1.85
N ASP A 48 -4.09 1.11 -2.33
CA ASP A 48 -3.32 1.26 -3.59
C ASP A 48 -3.85 0.27 -4.62
N MET A 49 -4.84 0.66 -5.44
CA MET A 49 -5.46 -0.25 -6.43
C MET A 49 -4.46 -0.77 -7.44
N GLN A 50 -3.57 0.09 -7.93
CA GLN A 50 -2.58 -0.28 -8.93
C GLN A 50 -1.52 -1.22 -8.32
N GLY A 51 -1.01 -0.87 -7.13
CA GLY A 51 -0.10 -1.70 -6.34
C GLY A 51 -0.69 -3.06 -6.00
N ARG A 52 -1.97 -3.14 -5.64
CA ARG A 52 -2.64 -4.40 -5.34
C ARG A 52 -2.68 -5.34 -6.54
N ASN A 53 -3.04 -4.83 -7.72
CA ASN A 53 -3.08 -5.65 -8.94
C ASN A 53 -1.69 -6.11 -9.37
N GLU A 54 -0.67 -5.25 -9.26
CA GLU A 54 0.70 -5.62 -9.58
C GLU A 54 1.27 -6.62 -8.57
N ALA A 55 0.95 -6.47 -7.29
CA ALA A 55 1.33 -7.41 -6.24
C ALA A 55 0.69 -8.79 -6.46
N LEU A 56 -0.61 -8.84 -6.80
CA LEU A 56 -1.28 -10.11 -7.16
C LEU A 56 -0.59 -10.79 -8.34
N ASN A 57 -0.27 -10.03 -9.39
CA ASN A 57 0.46 -10.55 -10.54
C ASN A 57 1.87 -11.03 -10.18
N ALA A 58 2.55 -10.34 -9.27
CA ALA A 58 3.88 -10.74 -8.78
C ALA A 58 3.81 -12.04 -7.98
N ILE A 59 2.84 -12.16 -7.07
CA ILE A 59 2.60 -13.37 -6.25
C ILE A 59 2.31 -14.57 -7.15
N VAL A 60 1.41 -14.44 -8.13
CA VAL A 60 1.07 -15.53 -9.07
C VAL A 60 2.28 -15.96 -9.91
N LYS A 61 3.19 -15.02 -10.22
CA LYS A 61 4.38 -15.27 -11.06
C LYS A 61 5.64 -15.61 -10.25
N GLY A 62 5.56 -15.69 -8.92
CA GLY A 62 6.73 -15.87 -8.05
C GLY A 62 7.78 -14.76 -8.19
N LYS A 63 7.35 -13.54 -8.56
CA LYS A 63 8.23 -12.38 -8.74
C LYS A 63 8.21 -11.50 -7.48
N PRO A 64 9.28 -10.73 -7.22
CA PRO A 64 9.29 -9.77 -6.12
C PRO A 64 8.16 -8.76 -6.26
N ILE A 65 7.49 -8.47 -5.14
CA ILE A 65 6.41 -7.48 -5.07
C ILE A 65 7.00 -6.09 -5.35
N PRO A 66 6.40 -5.29 -6.25
CA PRO A 66 6.88 -3.94 -6.54
C PRO A 66 6.69 -3.02 -5.34
N ARG A 67 7.48 -1.94 -5.30
CA ARG A 67 7.33 -0.94 -4.23
C ARG A 67 5.96 -0.26 -4.31
N PRO A 68 5.29 -0.05 -3.16
CA PRO A 68 4.00 0.62 -3.12
C PRO A 68 4.07 2.07 -3.59
N GLY A 69 2.94 2.56 -4.13
CA GLY A 69 2.76 3.95 -4.51
C GLY A 69 2.16 4.81 -3.40
N THR A 70 1.72 6.01 -3.78
CA THR A 70 1.00 6.93 -2.89
C THR A 70 -0.42 6.40 -2.65
N PRO A 71 -0.87 6.23 -1.38
CA PRO A 71 -2.23 5.77 -1.07
C PRO A 71 -3.30 6.70 -1.65
N GLU A 72 -4.42 6.12 -2.10
CA GLU A 72 -5.55 6.88 -2.64
C GLU A 72 -6.20 7.77 -1.57
N SER A 73 -6.26 7.30 -0.32
CA SER A 73 -6.76 8.07 0.82
C SER A 73 -5.96 9.36 1.08
N PHE A 74 -4.65 9.35 0.85
CA PHE A 74 -3.82 10.56 0.95
C PHE A 74 -4.11 11.56 -0.18
N LYS A 75 -4.36 11.06 -1.41
CA LYS A 75 -4.76 11.91 -2.54
C LYS A 75 -6.13 12.57 -2.28
N VAL A 76 -7.07 11.83 -1.68
CA VAL A 76 -8.37 12.36 -1.26
C VAL A 76 -8.21 13.44 -0.20
N LEU A 77 -7.41 13.19 0.84
CA LEU A 77 -7.12 14.18 1.88
C LEU A 77 -6.59 15.50 1.29
N MET A 78 -5.64 15.42 0.34
CA MET A 78 -5.11 16.61 -0.34
C MET A 78 -6.20 17.39 -1.07
N ARG A 79 -7.12 16.70 -1.76
CA ARG A 79 -8.25 17.35 -2.46
C ARG A 79 -9.26 17.96 -1.49
N GLU A 80 -9.53 17.30 -0.37
CA GLU A 80 -10.41 17.83 0.66
C GLU A 80 -9.85 19.12 1.26
N LEU A 81 -8.55 19.18 1.54
CA LEU A 81 -7.89 20.40 2.00
C LEU A 81 -7.90 21.51 0.94
N GLN A 82 -7.62 21.17 -0.33
CA GLN A 82 -7.73 22.12 -1.45
C GLN A 82 -9.15 22.66 -1.63
N SER A 83 -10.18 21.84 -1.37
CA SER A 83 -11.58 22.26 -1.45
C SER A 83 -11.94 23.31 -0.39
N LEU A 84 -11.20 23.37 0.72
CA LEU A 84 -11.34 24.39 1.76
C LEU A 84 -10.63 25.72 1.41
N GLY A 85 -10.00 25.80 0.23
CA GLY A 85 -9.25 26.97 -0.20
C GLY A 85 -7.80 27.01 0.32
N LEU A 86 -7.28 25.89 0.82
CA LEU A 86 -5.87 25.77 1.20
C LEU A 86 -5.04 25.37 -0.01
N ASP A 87 -4.00 26.15 -0.31
CA ASP A 87 -3.01 25.77 -1.32
C ASP A 87 -1.97 24.84 -0.69
N ILE A 88 -2.07 23.55 -1.01
CA ILE A 88 -1.18 22.52 -0.50
C ILE A 88 -0.57 21.79 -1.70
N ALA A 89 0.76 21.81 -1.74
CA ALA A 89 1.59 21.14 -2.73
C ALA A 89 2.72 20.38 -2.04
N VAL A 90 3.17 19.28 -2.66
CA VAL A 90 4.30 18.49 -2.18
C VAL A 90 5.53 18.84 -3.00
N TYR A 91 6.64 19.11 -2.33
CA TYR A 91 7.91 19.46 -2.97
C TYR A 91 8.95 18.40 -2.65
N THR A 92 9.84 18.13 -3.60
CA THR A 92 11.07 17.38 -3.35
C THR A 92 12.09 18.24 -2.61
N ASP A 93 13.15 17.62 -2.08
CA ASP A 93 14.29 18.34 -1.49
C ASP A 93 14.94 19.34 -2.48
N GLU A 94 14.75 19.13 -3.79
CA GLU A 94 15.22 20.03 -4.86
C GLU A 94 14.27 21.21 -5.12
N GLY A 95 13.18 21.34 -4.36
CA GLY A 95 12.17 22.39 -4.53
C GLY A 95 11.25 22.20 -5.75
N LYS A 96 11.25 21.00 -6.37
CA LYS A 96 10.35 20.70 -7.49
C LYS A 96 9.01 20.21 -6.96
N GLU A 97 7.93 20.76 -7.48
CA GLU A 97 6.58 20.30 -7.18
C GLU A 97 6.37 18.89 -7.72
N VAL A 98 5.81 18.02 -6.88
CA VAL A 98 5.46 16.65 -7.20
C VAL A 98 3.96 16.57 -7.40
N ASP A 99 3.54 16.24 -8.62
CA ASP A 99 2.15 15.93 -8.89
C ASP A 99 1.81 14.53 -8.33
N LEU A 100 1.15 14.50 -7.17
CA LEU A 100 0.68 13.27 -6.51
C LEU A 100 -0.50 12.60 -7.24
N MET A 101 -1.15 13.30 -8.18
CA MET A 101 -2.32 12.78 -8.91
C MET A 101 -1.90 11.93 -10.09
N GLN A 102 -0.70 12.15 -10.60
CA GLN A 102 -0.10 11.28 -11.59
C GLN A 102 0.85 10.35 -10.85
N ASP A 103 0.52 9.06 -10.81
CA ASP A 103 1.47 8.02 -10.37
C ASP A 103 2.55 7.84 -11.44
N VAL A 104 3.33 8.89 -11.73
CA VAL A 104 4.45 8.88 -12.66
C VAL A 104 5.65 8.27 -11.94
N ASN A 105 5.54 7.00 -11.55
CA ASN A 105 6.71 6.24 -11.17
C ASN A 105 7.03 5.18 -12.23
N PRO A 106 7.73 5.54 -13.32
CA PRO A 106 8.26 4.58 -14.29
C PRO A 106 9.32 3.66 -13.66
N ARG A 107 9.66 3.86 -12.38
CA ARG A 107 10.58 3.06 -11.58
C ARG A 107 9.90 2.56 -10.32
N ARG A 108 8.79 1.83 -10.45
CA ARG A 108 8.45 0.78 -9.47
C ARG A 108 9.55 -0.28 -9.53
N SER A 109 10.74 0.06 -9.05
CA SER A 109 11.88 -0.84 -8.96
C SER A 109 11.44 -1.96 -8.05
N THR A 110 11.18 -3.12 -8.63
CA THR A 110 11.11 -4.34 -7.85
C THR A 110 12.45 -4.44 -7.11
N PRO A 111 12.43 -4.63 -5.78
CA PRO A 111 13.67 -4.86 -5.06
C PRO A 111 14.35 -6.10 -5.66
N SER A 112 15.66 -6.00 -5.88
CA SER A 112 16.44 -7.07 -6.54
C SER A 112 16.45 -8.38 -5.75
N ARG A 113 16.08 -8.32 -4.46
CA ARG A 113 15.89 -9.46 -3.57
C ARG A 113 14.44 -9.48 -3.07
N PRO A 114 13.75 -10.63 -3.10
CA PRO A 114 12.48 -10.81 -2.40
C PRO A 114 12.66 -10.46 -0.92
N THR A 115 11.77 -9.65 -0.38
CA THR A 115 11.70 -9.36 1.07
C THR A 115 11.05 -10.48 1.87
N TYR A 116 10.37 -11.40 1.19
CA TYR A 116 9.83 -12.62 1.75
C TYR A 116 10.66 -13.80 1.21
N GLU A 117 11.24 -14.61 2.09
CA GLU A 117 11.69 -15.93 1.69
C GLU A 117 10.45 -16.71 1.28
N SER A 118 10.27 -16.90 -0.02
CA SER A 118 9.25 -17.80 -0.54
C SER A 118 9.58 -19.20 -0.04
N LEU A 119 8.91 -19.63 1.04
CA LEU A 119 8.86 -21.04 1.44
C LEU A 119 8.49 -21.83 0.18
N GLY A 120 9.43 -22.66 -0.27
CA GLY A 120 9.22 -23.49 -1.43
C GLY A 120 8.19 -24.56 -1.07
N VAL A 121 7.49 -25.09 -2.07
CA VAL A 121 6.70 -26.33 -1.86
C VAL A 121 7.58 -27.46 -1.29
N ALA A 122 8.89 -27.42 -1.56
CA ALA A 122 9.89 -28.33 -1.01
C ALA A 122 10.10 -28.21 0.51
N ASP A 123 9.70 -27.11 1.15
CA ASP A 123 9.82 -26.94 2.62
C ASP A 123 8.64 -27.57 3.39
N TYR A 124 7.64 -28.10 2.68
CA TYR A 124 6.48 -28.79 3.27
C TYR A 124 6.57 -30.32 3.22
N ASP A 125 7.60 -30.87 2.57
CA ASP A 125 7.81 -32.33 2.43
C ASP A 125 8.73 -32.92 3.52
N GLU A 126 9.13 -32.13 4.53
CA GLU A 126 9.80 -32.61 5.75
C GLU A 126 8.84 -32.55 6.96
N ASP A 127 7.92 -33.51 7.03
CA ASP A 127 7.40 -34.16 8.26
C ASP A 127 6.48 -35.35 7.92
#